data_AF-H0R5B5-F1
#
_entry.id   AF-H0R5B5-F1
#
_cell.length_a   1.000
_cell.length_b   1.000
_cell.length_c   1.000
_cell.angle_alpha   90.00
_cell.angle_beta   90.00
_cell.angle_gamma   90.00
#
_symmetry.space_group_name_H-M   'P 1'
#
loop_
_entity.id
_entity.type
_entity.pdbx_description
1 polymer ?
#
loop_
_entity_poly.entity_id
_entity_poly.type
_entity_poly.pdbx_seq_one_letter_code
_entity_poly.pdbx_strand_id
1 'polypeptide(L)'
;MTGKSVPGRLGSDGTRLQCHECGEWFVGLATHIRDTHGITAAEYREQWGLPSRTALVGEAQRIQHRAYALQRYALAERAGRADRRGLAGTGPVEPGAALVPFEETAATLWQQRLHAAGWETWQDAISWANANDASLASIARKLGAANSDDVARAAAGSGVHLQTPTQRRLERVAKHLAAHGTLLTVTEELSRWFADIRHRESVSGFAQDVATTLDSLDPRWRLTGEDRRAALREAGLQSRREMWHYNNTHDKIVEAGFRDATALLRWAIENHVGTIEIGDLIGVKSETVLARLHNASRLDPYAATAHLISSRSGHLEDDGERQQCHECGLWFPMLDQHISVHTGVDGTALTTDLYREKHQLSPEVQLRGSAQWRNEMWHKRLEVAGFDSWEAAVAYAARTHIGHYELAELLNVGKRHIWALLSKTQEESGWPATAEFRDSHSGHLADDGTRVQCHECGLWFRSLNRHVTIHRDDTGTKLSADSYRDRHNLPAARKLMAGD
;
A
#
# COMPACT_ATOMS: atom_id res chain seq x y z
N MET A 1 46.73 2.39 -10.61
CA MET A 1 48.11 1.86 -10.47
C MET A 1 48.14 0.93 -9.26
N THR A 2 48.00 -0.37 -9.47
CA THR A 2 48.17 -1.38 -8.41
C THR A 2 49.67 -1.57 -8.18
N GLY A 3 50.24 -0.70 -7.35
CA GLY A 3 51.62 -0.85 -6.92
C GLY A 3 51.76 -2.17 -6.19
N LYS A 4 52.55 -3.10 -6.74
CA LYS A 4 52.95 -4.31 -6.02
C LYS A 4 53.71 -3.86 -4.77
N SER A 5 53.34 -4.43 -3.62
CA SER A 5 54.04 -4.19 -2.37
C SER A 5 55.50 -4.63 -2.53
N VAL A 6 56.42 -3.81 -2.02
CA VAL A 6 57.86 -4.08 -2.12
C VAL A 6 58.26 -4.93 -0.91
N PRO A 7 58.90 -6.11 -1.11
CA PRO A 7 59.40 -6.92 -0.01
C PRO A 7 60.25 -6.10 0.96
N GLY A 8 60.07 -6.30 2.27
CA GLY A 8 60.73 -5.54 3.32
C GLY A 8 60.04 -4.23 3.74
N ARG A 9 58.95 -3.80 3.08
CA ARG A 9 58.18 -2.62 3.51
C ARG A 9 56.68 -2.76 3.24
N LEU A 10 55.87 -2.58 4.29
CA LEU A 10 54.41 -2.50 4.15
C LEU A 10 53.97 -1.20 3.48
N GLY A 11 53.10 -1.31 2.47
CA GLY A 11 52.34 -0.16 1.96
C GLY A 11 51.39 0.36 3.03
N SER A 12 51.36 1.68 3.24
CA SER A 12 50.47 2.32 4.21
C SER A 12 49.90 3.62 3.65
N ASP A 13 48.61 3.87 3.89
CA ASP A 13 47.91 5.13 3.60
C ASP A 13 47.73 5.98 4.89
N GLY A 14 48.41 5.61 5.97
CA GLY A 14 48.28 6.22 7.31
C GLY A 14 47.18 5.57 8.17
N THR A 15 46.09 5.09 7.57
CA THR A 15 44.97 4.48 8.31
C THR A 15 44.94 2.95 8.17
N ARG A 16 45.40 2.45 7.02
CA ARG A 16 45.39 1.06 6.61
C ARG A 16 46.78 0.64 6.12
N LEU A 17 46.96 -0.66 6.07
CA LEU A 17 48.14 -1.36 5.57
C LEU A 17 47.73 -2.29 4.44
N GLN A 18 48.55 -2.33 3.39
CA GLN A 18 48.35 -3.25 2.27
C GLN A 18 48.92 -4.63 2.59
N CYS A 19 48.15 -5.69 2.36
CA CYS A 19 48.61 -7.07 2.49
C CYS A 19 49.48 -7.47 1.30
N HIS A 20 50.65 -8.08 1.54
CA HIS A 20 51.51 -8.62 0.50
C HIS A 20 50.95 -9.86 -0.22
N GLU A 21 50.12 -10.67 0.44
CA GLU A 21 49.55 -11.89 -0.15
C GLU A 21 48.43 -11.58 -1.13
N CYS A 22 47.49 -10.70 -0.75
CA CYS A 22 46.29 -10.42 -1.53
C CYS A 22 46.22 -9.03 -2.14
N GLY A 23 47.11 -8.10 -1.74
CA GLY A 23 47.14 -6.72 -2.24
C GLY A 23 46.07 -5.78 -1.68
N GLU A 24 45.16 -6.29 -0.83
CA GLU A 24 44.06 -5.51 -0.24
C GLU A 24 44.49 -4.69 0.99
N TRP A 25 43.69 -3.67 1.33
CA TRP A 25 44.00 -2.69 2.38
C TRP A 25 43.19 -2.89 3.66
N PHE A 26 43.88 -3.05 4.80
CA PHE A 26 43.25 -3.35 6.09
C PHE A 26 43.73 -2.45 7.21
N VAL A 27 42.84 -2.18 8.16
CA VAL A 27 43.16 -1.41 9.38
C VAL A 27 44.11 -2.20 10.30
N GLY A 28 43.93 -3.52 10.39
CA GLY A 28 44.85 -4.44 11.07
C GLY A 28 45.03 -5.73 10.28
N LEU A 29 46.29 -6.04 9.91
CA LEU A 29 46.62 -7.21 9.09
C LEU A 29 46.69 -8.50 9.91
N ALA A 30 46.99 -8.44 11.21
CA ALA A 30 47.25 -9.63 12.02
C ALA A 30 46.08 -10.65 12.05
N THR A 31 44.84 -10.16 12.12
CA THR A 31 43.64 -11.02 12.08
C THR A 31 43.40 -11.55 10.67
N HIS A 32 43.49 -10.67 9.66
CA HIS A 32 43.28 -11.03 8.26
C HIS A 32 44.27 -12.10 7.78
N ILE A 33 45.57 -11.95 8.03
CA ILE A 33 46.58 -12.92 7.57
C ILE A 33 46.41 -14.30 8.23
N ARG A 34 45.99 -14.33 9.50
CA ARG A 34 45.70 -15.59 10.19
C ARG A 34 44.46 -16.26 9.60
N ASP A 35 43.38 -15.49 9.43
CA ASP A 35 42.07 -16.05 9.09
C ASP A 35 41.94 -16.34 7.57
N THR A 36 42.61 -15.56 6.73
CA THR A 36 42.56 -15.69 5.26
C THR A 36 43.75 -16.45 4.68
N HIS A 37 44.94 -16.29 5.25
CA HIS A 37 46.18 -16.90 4.72
C HIS A 37 46.74 -18.01 5.62
N GLY A 38 46.13 -18.26 6.79
CA GLY A 38 46.53 -19.35 7.67
C GLY A 38 47.91 -19.19 8.31
N ILE A 39 48.52 -18.00 8.22
CA ILE A 39 49.87 -17.73 8.73
C ILE A 39 49.86 -16.76 9.90
N THR A 40 50.76 -16.97 10.84
CA THR A 40 50.92 -16.10 12.01
C THR A 40 51.60 -14.78 11.63
N ALA A 41 51.46 -13.78 12.49
CA ALA A 41 52.15 -12.50 12.30
C ALA A 41 53.68 -12.62 12.32
N ALA A 42 54.26 -13.66 12.94
CA ALA A 42 55.71 -13.87 12.94
C ALA A 42 56.16 -14.42 11.59
N GLU A 43 55.51 -15.49 11.12
CA GLU A 43 55.75 -16.11 9.81
C GLU A 43 55.55 -15.10 8.68
N TYR A 44 54.48 -14.30 8.74
CA TYR A 44 54.23 -13.24 7.76
C TYR A 44 55.36 -12.21 7.69
N ARG A 45 55.96 -11.83 8.83
CA ARG A 45 57.07 -10.88 8.84
C ARG A 45 58.33 -11.50 8.26
N GLU A 46 58.62 -12.75 8.62
CA GLU A 46 59.77 -13.49 8.11
C GLU A 46 59.66 -13.70 6.59
N GLN A 47 58.52 -14.20 6.12
CA GLN A 47 58.24 -14.48 4.71
C GLN A 47 58.39 -13.24 3.82
N TRP A 48 57.99 -12.07 4.32
CA TRP A 48 58.05 -10.80 3.58
C TRP A 48 59.23 -9.90 3.96
N GLY A 49 60.21 -10.42 4.71
CA GLY A 49 61.43 -9.69 5.09
C GLY A 49 61.18 -8.46 5.96
N LEU A 50 60.07 -8.41 6.69
CA LEU A 50 59.73 -7.32 7.59
C LEU A 50 60.48 -7.48 8.93
N PRO A 51 61.01 -6.40 9.54
CA PRO A 51 61.56 -6.47 10.88
C PRO A 51 60.57 -7.07 11.87
N SER A 52 61.03 -7.89 12.82
CA SER A 52 60.18 -8.62 13.78
C SER A 52 59.25 -7.71 14.61
N ARG A 53 59.64 -6.45 14.83
CA ARG A 53 58.87 -5.43 15.56
C ARG A 53 57.96 -4.58 14.67
N THR A 54 57.86 -4.88 13.37
CA THR A 54 56.98 -4.14 12.46
C THR A 54 55.53 -4.31 12.89
N ALA A 55 54.86 -3.19 13.14
CA ALA A 55 53.46 -3.18 13.53
C ALA A 55 52.57 -3.52 12.33
N LEU A 56 51.74 -4.55 12.48
CA LEU A 56 50.77 -5.00 11.47
C LEU A 56 49.40 -4.30 11.64
N VAL A 57 49.42 -3.03 12.03
CA VAL A 57 48.24 -2.20 12.26
C VAL A 57 48.53 -0.76 11.82
N GLY A 58 47.54 -0.06 11.25
CA GLY A 58 47.69 1.31 10.73
C GLY A 58 48.12 2.34 11.79
N GLU A 59 48.72 3.46 11.36
CA GLU A 59 49.26 4.49 12.27
C GLU A 59 48.19 5.11 13.16
N ALA A 60 47.02 5.45 12.60
CA ALA A 60 45.90 5.98 13.38
C ALA A 60 45.51 5.06 14.56
N GLN A 61 45.50 3.75 14.33
CA GLN A 61 45.17 2.78 15.37
C GLN A 61 46.34 2.55 16.35
N ARG A 62 47.61 2.70 15.90
CA ARG A 62 48.76 2.73 16.83
C ARG A 62 48.68 3.90 17.80
N ILE A 63 48.32 5.08 17.32
CA ILE A 63 48.13 6.28 18.15
C ILE A 63 47.01 6.02 19.17
N GLN A 64 45.89 5.44 18.73
CA GLN A 64 44.78 5.09 19.62
C GLN A 64 45.18 4.05 20.67
N HIS A 65 45.89 2.98 20.28
CA HIS A 65 46.36 1.96 21.22
C HIS A 65 47.37 2.52 22.22
N ARG A 66 48.24 3.45 21.80
CA ARG A 66 49.17 4.17 22.69
C ARG A 66 48.41 5.03 23.69
N ALA A 67 47.40 5.77 23.25
CA ALA A 67 46.55 6.57 24.13
C ALA A 67 45.81 5.69 25.15
N TYR A 68 45.28 4.54 24.72
CA TYR A 68 44.60 3.60 25.61
C TYR A 68 45.56 2.95 26.62
N ALA A 69 46.78 2.60 26.19
CA ALA A 69 47.81 2.08 27.09
C ALA A 69 48.20 3.12 28.16
N LEU A 70 48.42 4.38 27.77
CA LEU A 70 48.70 5.47 28.70
C LEU A 70 47.54 5.71 29.67
N GLN A 71 46.29 5.65 29.19
CA GLN A 71 45.10 5.76 30.04
C GLN A 71 45.02 4.62 31.07
N ARG A 72 45.32 3.39 30.65
CA ARG A 72 45.39 2.23 31.56
C ARG A 72 46.50 2.36 32.59
N TYR A 73 47.66 2.88 32.21
CA TYR A 73 48.75 3.17 33.15
C TYR A 73 48.34 4.23 34.18
N ALA A 74 47.76 5.34 33.73
CA ALA A 74 47.28 6.41 34.62
C ALA A 74 46.19 5.91 35.59
N LEU A 75 45.32 5.00 35.14
CA LEU A 75 44.32 4.36 35.99
C LEU A 75 44.94 3.36 36.99
N ALA A 76 45.93 2.57 36.57
CA ALA A 76 46.65 1.65 37.45
C ALA A 76 47.48 2.38 38.52
N GLU A 77 48.05 3.53 38.16
CA GLU A 77 48.77 4.44 39.05
C GLU A 77 47.84 5.05 40.11
N ARG A 78 46.66 5.55 39.70
CA ARG A 78 45.62 6.05 40.62
C ARG A 78 45.05 4.95 41.53
N ALA A 79 45.03 3.70 41.08
CA ALA A 79 44.54 2.56 41.85
C ALA A 79 45.59 1.98 42.82
N GLY A 80 46.76 2.62 42.98
CA GLY A 80 47.82 2.19 43.90
C GLY A 80 48.44 0.83 43.57
N ARG A 81 48.24 0.31 42.35
CA ARG A 81 48.72 -1.00 41.89
C ARG A 81 49.83 -0.86 40.83
N ALA A 82 50.74 0.07 41.05
CA ALA A 82 52.00 0.10 40.32
C ALA A 82 52.91 -1.00 40.88
N ASP A 83 52.85 -2.20 40.29
CA ASP A 83 53.96 -3.14 40.38
C ASP A 83 55.20 -2.43 39.80
N ARG A 84 56.22 -2.25 40.64
CA ARG A 84 57.47 -1.54 40.33
C ARG A 84 58.36 -2.40 39.43
N ARG A 85 57.95 -2.63 38.18
CA ARG A 85 58.88 -2.91 37.08
C ARG A 85 58.81 -1.78 36.08
N GLY A 86 59.73 -0.83 36.24
CA GLY A 86 59.84 0.34 35.38
C GLY A 86 60.05 -0.03 33.91
N LEU A 87 59.32 0.65 33.03
CA LEU A 87 59.72 0.81 31.64
C LEU A 87 60.61 2.05 31.56
N ALA A 88 61.89 1.82 31.27
CA ALA A 88 62.81 2.88 30.90
C ALA A 88 62.30 3.60 29.64
N GLY A 89 62.19 4.93 29.67
CA GLY A 89 62.10 5.75 28.45
C GLY A 89 61.08 6.88 28.37
N THR A 90 60.29 7.17 29.40
CA THR A 90 59.36 8.33 29.37
C THR A 90 59.89 9.48 30.20
N GLY A 91 60.43 10.51 29.54
CA GLY A 91 60.83 11.77 30.19
C GLY A 91 59.64 12.52 30.82
N PRO A 92 59.92 13.49 31.71
CA PRO A 92 58.90 14.16 32.51
C PRO A 92 57.96 15.01 31.65
N VAL A 93 56.66 14.93 31.93
CA VAL A 93 55.63 15.79 31.35
C VAL A 93 55.41 16.98 32.30
N GLU A 94 55.52 18.18 31.76
CA GLU A 94 55.33 19.47 32.45
C GLU A 94 53.94 19.59 33.12
N PRO A 95 53.84 20.08 34.36
CA PRO A 95 52.56 20.20 35.08
C PRO A 95 51.85 21.51 34.74
N GLY A 96 50.65 21.43 34.15
CA GLY A 96 49.82 22.64 33.91
C GLY A 96 48.45 22.46 33.25
N ALA A 97 48.08 21.27 32.76
CA ALA A 97 46.77 21.07 32.14
C ALA A 97 45.70 20.69 33.19
N ALA A 98 44.79 21.60 33.49
CA ALA A 98 43.61 21.33 34.31
C ALA A 98 42.76 20.23 33.67
N LEU A 99 42.53 19.14 34.42
CA LEU A 99 41.65 18.05 34.00
C LEU A 99 40.19 18.49 34.14
N VAL A 100 39.50 18.66 33.01
CA VAL A 100 38.03 18.70 32.98
C VAL A 100 37.52 17.37 33.58
N PRO A 101 36.50 17.37 34.47
CA PRO A 101 35.97 16.14 35.05
C PRO A 101 35.53 15.17 33.93
N PHE A 102 36.03 13.94 33.99
CA PHE A 102 35.84 12.89 32.98
C PHE A 102 34.36 12.64 32.60
N GLU A 103 33.44 12.89 33.53
CA GLU A 103 31.99 12.70 33.36
C GLU A 103 31.35 13.72 32.40
N GLU A 104 31.80 14.98 32.45
CA GLU A 104 31.27 16.06 31.60
C GLU A 104 31.68 15.89 30.13
N THR A 105 32.86 15.33 29.90
CA THR A 105 33.35 14.98 28.56
C THR A 105 32.58 13.77 27.98
N ALA A 106 32.23 12.79 28.83
CA ALA A 106 31.48 11.61 28.40
C ALA A 106 30.03 11.94 28.03
N ALA A 107 29.35 12.80 28.79
CA ALA A 107 28.00 13.27 28.48
C ALA A 107 27.96 14.01 27.13
N THR A 108 28.92 14.93 26.92
CA THR A 108 29.06 15.69 25.67
C THR A 108 29.29 14.76 24.47
N LEU A 109 30.12 13.74 24.61
CA LEU A 109 30.39 12.76 23.55
C LEU A 109 29.13 11.97 23.17
N TRP A 110 28.35 11.51 24.16
CA TRP A 110 27.11 10.80 23.89
C TRP A 110 26.06 11.70 23.23
N GLN A 111 25.97 12.96 23.63
CA GLN A 111 25.07 13.93 23.00
C GLN A 111 25.45 14.19 21.54
N GLN A 112 26.75 14.32 21.22
CA GLN A 112 27.22 14.43 19.84
C GLN A 112 26.88 13.19 19.01
N ARG A 113 27.01 11.98 19.58
CA ARG A 113 26.65 10.73 18.91
C ARG A 113 25.15 10.61 18.65
N LEU A 114 24.32 11.02 19.61
CA LEU A 114 22.86 11.08 19.43
C LEU A 114 22.52 12.02 18.28
N HIS A 115 23.05 13.25 18.27
CA HIS A 115 22.79 14.20 17.19
C HIS A 115 23.27 13.69 15.83
N ALA A 116 24.45 13.07 15.76
CA ALA A 116 24.96 12.47 14.52
C ALA A 116 24.08 11.31 14.01
N ALA A 117 23.41 10.59 14.91
CA ALA A 117 22.44 9.54 14.58
C ALA A 117 21.02 10.07 14.28
N GLY A 118 20.82 11.40 14.33
CA GLY A 118 19.53 12.07 14.12
C GLY A 118 18.59 12.03 15.33
N TRP A 119 19.14 11.93 16.55
CA TRP A 119 18.39 11.91 17.81
C TRP A 119 18.81 13.09 18.69
N GLU A 120 17.84 13.78 19.29
CA GLU A 120 18.14 14.90 20.21
C GLU A 120 18.42 14.38 21.62
N THR A 121 17.76 13.28 21.99
CA THR A 121 17.84 12.69 23.33
C THR A 121 17.96 11.17 23.29
N TRP A 122 18.33 10.58 24.43
CA TRP A 122 18.23 9.13 24.64
C TRP A 122 16.80 8.61 24.52
N GLN A 123 15.80 9.44 24.85
CA GLN A 123 14.39 9.09 24.72
C GLN A 123 14.02 8.87 23.24
N ASP A 124 14.56 9.66 22.32
CA ASP A 124 14.31 9.50 20.88
C ASP A 124 14.92 8.19 20.36
N ALA A 125 16.15 7.87 20.79
CA ALA A 125 16.83 6.64 20.41
C ALA A 125 16.06 5.40 20.88
N ILE A 126 15.55 5.43 22.11
CA ILE A 126 14.75 4.34 22.70
C ILE A 126 13.37 4.26 22.06
N SER A 127 12.72 5.40 21.80
CA SER A 127 11.42 5.45 21.11
C SER A 127 11.54 4.91 19.68
N TRP A 128 12.61 5.27 18.97
CA TRP A 128 12.94 4.69 17.67
C TRP A 128 13.13 3.17 17.77
N ALA A 129 13.87 2.68 18.77
CA ALA A 129 14.10 1.26 18.93
C ALA A 129 12.80 0.49 19.23
N ASN A 130 11.93 1.04 20.08
CA ASN A 130 10.62 0.45 20.36
C ASN A 130 9.72 0.41 19.11
N ALA A 131 9.72 1.48 18.32
CA ALA A 131 8.94 1.57 17.09
C ALA A 131 9.43 0.58 16.00
N ASN A 132 10.74 0.31 15.95
CA ASN A 132 11.36 -0.53 14.92
C ASN A 132 11.69 -1.95 15.40
N ASP A 133 11.24 -2.34 16.60
CA ASP A 133 11.63 -3.58 17.29
C ASP A 133 13.15 -3.82 17.32
N ALA A 134 13.92 -2.74 17.46
CA ALA A 134 15.37 -2.75 17.44
C ALA A 134 15.94 -3.03 18.84
N SER A 135 17.14 -3.63 18.89
CA SER A 135 17.85 -3.90 20.14
C SER A 135 18.81 -2.77 20.50
N LEU A 136 19.35 -2.80 21.72
CA LEU A 136 20.46 -1.92 22.14
C LEU A 136 21.69 -2.05 21.22
N ALA A 137 21.90 -3.22 20.61
CA ALA A 137 22.98 -3.41 19.64
C ALA A 137 22.72 -2.61 18.34
N SER A 138 21.47 -2.47 17.93
CA SER A 138 21.10 -1.62 16.79
C SER A 138 21.31 -0.14 17.11
N ILE A 139 20.95 0.30 18.32
CA ILE A 139 21.26 1.66 18.80
C ILE A 139 22.78 1.87 18.82
N ALA A 140 23.55 0.94 19.38
CA ALA A 140 25.01 1.01 19.44
C ALA A 140 25.64 1.16 18.05
N ARG A 141 25.17 0.38 17.07
CA ARG A 141 25.64 0.49 15.69
C ARG A 141 25.37 1.86 15.09
N LYS A 142 24.19 2.45 15.35
CA LYS A 142 23.83 3.77 14.82
C LYS A 142 24.60 4.91 15.51
N LEU A 143 24.95 4.75 16.79
CA LEU A 143 25.78 5.69 17.54
C LEU A 143 27.29 5.52 17.31
N GLY A 144 27.71 4.52 16.53
CA GLY A 144 29.13 4.18 16.39
C GLY A 144 29.78 3.71 17.70
N ALA A 145 29.00 3.13 18.61
CA ALA A 145 29.49 2.56 19.86
C ALA A 145 29.98 1.12 19.66
N ALA A 146 31.05 0.75 20.35
CA ALA A 146 31.72 -0.54 20.19
C ALA A 146 30.91 -1.71 20.79
N ASN A 147 30.11 -1.47 21.83
CA ASN A 147 29.27 -2.48 22.47
C ASN A 147 27.94 -1.87 22.94
N SER A 148 26.94 -2.73 23.16
CA SER A 148 25.61 -2.34 23.65
C SER A 148 25.57 -2.00 25.14
N ASP A 149 26.54 -2.43 25.92
CA ASP A 149 26.54 -2.24 27.38
C ASP A 149 26.89 -0.79 27.76
N ASP A 150 27.75 -0.16 26.98
CA ASP A 150 28.07 1.27 27.10
C ASP A 150 26.85 2.13 26.80
N VAL A 151 26.07 1.74 25.78
CA VAL A 151 24.81 2.37 25.42
C VAL A 151 23.75 2.15 26.51
N ALA A 152 23.64 0.93 27.03
CA ALA A 152 22.72 0.60 28.11
C ALA A 152 23.00 1.44 29.37
N ARG A 153 24.27 1.55 29.76
CA ARG A 153 24.70 2.37 30.90
C ARG A 153 24.45 3.85 30.68
N ALA A 154 24.74 4.36 29.49
CA ALA A 154 24.53 5.78 29.17
C ALA A 154 23.04 6.15 29.14
N ALA A 155 22.19 5.28 28.56
CA ALA A 155 20.74 5.46 28.56
C ALA A 155 20.17 5.38 29.99
N ALA A 156 20.60 4.40 30.79
CA ALA A 156 20.19 4.26 32.19
C ALA A 156 20.63 5.45 33.05
N GLY A 157 21.83 5.98 32.83
CA GLY A 157 22.31 7.22 33.47
C GLY A 157 21.48 8.46 33.11
N SER A 158 20.72 8.40 32.02
CA SER A 158 19.76 9.43 31.60
C SER A 158 18.32 9.12 32.05
N GLY A 159 18.12 8.08 32.86
CA GLY A 159 16.80 7.66 33.35
C GLY A 159 15.93 6.92 32.33
N VAL A 160 16.48 6.53 31.17
CA VAL A 160 15.72 5.88 30.11
C VAL A 160 16.12 4.41 29.99
N HIS A 161 15.13 3.53 29.92
CA HIS A 161 15.34 2.09 29.76
C HIS A 161 14.62 1.58 28.50
N LEU A 162 15.29 0.70 27.75
CA LEU A 162 14.66 0.00 26.65
C LEU A 162 13.64 -1.00 27.24
N GLN A 163 12.40 -0.94 26.76
CA GLN A 163 11.39 -1.93 27.12
C GLN A 163 11.89 -3.33 26.74
N THR A 164 11.59 -4.32 27.56
CA THR A 164 11.87 -5.72 27.19
C THR A 164 11.00 -6.12 25.98
N PRO A 165 11.41 -7.13 25.18
CA PRO A 165 10.58 -7.63 24.09
C PRO A 165 9.16 -8.01 24.54
N THR A 166 9.02 -8.57 25.74
CA THR A 166 7.73 -8.90 26.36
C THR A 166 6.89 -7.66 26.63
N GLN A 167 7.48 -6.60 27.22
CA GLN A 167 6.77 -5.34 27.48
C GLN A 167 6.29 -4.68 26.18
N ARG A 168 7.12 -4.66 25.13
CA ARG A 168 6.71 -4.13 23.81
C ARG A 168 5.52 -4.89 23.24
N ARG A 169 5.50 -6.22 23.36
CA ARG A 169 4.39 -7.05 22.89
C ARG A 169 3.12 -6.83 23.71
N LEU A 170 3.24 -6.68 25.04
CA LEU A 170 2.10 -6.32 25.89
C LEU A 170 1.53 -4.94 25.54
N GLU A 171 2.37 -3.96 25.20
CA GLU A 171 1.91 -2.66 24.71
C GLU A 171 1.17 -2.79 23.37
N ARG A 172 1.66 -3.62 22.44
CA ARG A 172 0.96 -3.93 21.18
C ARG A 172 -0.40 -4.60 21.44
N VAL A 173 -0.49 -5.48 22.43
CA VAL A 173 -1.76 -6.09 22.88
C VAL A 173 -2.71 -5.04 23.41
N ALA A 174 -2.24 -4.14 24.28
CA ALA A 174 -3.05 -3.05 24.82
C ALA A 174 -3.57 -2.12 23.71
N LYS A 175 -2.71 -1.75 22.75
CA LYS A 175 -3.11 -0.97 21.56
C LYS A 175 -4.14 -1.71 20.70
N HIS A 176 -3.95 -3.01 20.47
CA HIS A 176 -4.91 -3.85 19.75
C HIS A 176 -6.25 -3.93 20.48
N LEU A 177 -6.25 -4.07 21.80
CA LEU A 177 -7.48 -4.04 22.60
C LEU A 177 -8.17 -2.68 22.58
N ALA A 178 -7.42 -1.58 22.58
CA ALA A 178 -8.01 -0.25 22.44
C ALA A 178 -8.68 -0.06 21.08
N ALA A 179 -8.06 -0.54 20.00
CA ALA A 179 -8.58 -0.42 18.63
C ALA A 179 -9.74 -1.39 18.36
N HIS A 180 -9.60 -2.64 18.82
CA HIS A 180 -10.50 -3.73 18.44
C HIS A 180 -11.23 -4.36 19.62
N GLY A 181 -11.13 -3.90 20.86
CA GLY A 181 -11.92 -4.40 22.01
C GLY A 181 -11.85 -5.91 22.32
N THR A 182 -10.98 -6.69 21.66
CA THR A 182 -10.83 -8.13 21.87
C THR A 182 -9.49 -8.67 21.36
N LEU A 183 -9.00 -9.75 21.97
CA LEU A 183 -7.87 -10.57 21.49
C LEU A 183 -8.29 -11.79 20.64
N LEU A 184 -9.58 -11.92 20.34
CA LEU A 184 -10.11 -12.93 19.41
C LEU A 184 -9.65 -12.72 17.97
N THR A 185 -9.24 -11.51 17.60
CA THR A 185 -8.94 -11.13 16.21
C THR A 185 -7.58 -10.44 16.08
N VAL A 186 -6.53 -11.06 16.61
CA VAL A 186 -5.18 -10.48 16.56
C VAL A 186 -4.46 -10.67 15.23
N THR A 187 -3.43 -9.86 15.00
CA THR A 187 -2.50 -10.01 13.87
C THR A 187 -1.78 -11.37 13.91
N GLU A 188 -1.23 -11.80 12.79
CA GLU A 188 -0.50 -13.08 12.72
C GLU A 188 0.70 -13.11 13.69
N GLU A 189 1.39 -11.99 13.85
CA GLU A 189 2.51 -11.85 14.79
C GLU A 189 2.07 -12.10 16.24
N LEU A 190 1.02 -11.40 16.69
CA LEU A 190 0.48 -11.57 18.05
C LEU A 190 -0.11 -12.97 18.24
N SER A 191 -0.73 -13.55 17.21
CA SER A 191 -1.22 -14.93 17.25
C SER A 191 -0.09 -15.93 17.45
N ARG A 192 1.03 -15.77 16.74
CA ARG A 192 2.23 -16.61 16.92
C ARG A 192 2.83 -16.43 18.31
N TRP A 193 2.88 -15.19 18.79
CA TRP A 193 3.37 -14.91 20.14
C TRP A 193 2.49 -15.53 21.23
N PHE A 194 1.17 -15.44 21.13
CA PHE A 194 0.26 -16.08 22.08
C PHE A 194 0.40 -17.60 22.09
N ALA A 195 0.65 -18.22 20.93
CA ALA A 195 0.95 -19.65 20.86
C ALA A 195 2.26 -20.00 21.60
N ASP A 196 3.31 -19.19 21.42
CA ASP A 196 4.58 -19.33 22.14
C ASP A 196 4.41 -19.15 23.66
N ILE A 197 3.63 -18.15 24.11
CA ILE A 197 3.35 -17.94 25.54
C ILE A 197 2.61 -19.13 26.15
N ARG A 198 1.54 -19.63 25.51
CA ARG A 198 0.83 -20.83 25.98
C ARG A 198 1.74 -22.04 26.08
N HIS A 199 2.62 -22.22 25.10
CA HIS A 199 3.57 -23.33 25.09
C HIS A 199 4.61 -23.20 26.21
N ARG A 200 5.17 -22.00 26.45
CA ARG A 200 6.16 -21.78 27.51
C ARG A 200 5.57 -21.87 28.91
N GLU A 201 4.35 -21.37 29.08
CA GLU A 201 3.58 -21.51 30.32
C GLU A 201 3.43 -22.99 30.68
N SER A 202 3.00 -23.84 29.72
CA SER A 202 2.78 -25.26 29.97
C SER A 202 4.06 -26.07 30.19
N VAL A 203 5.17 -25.68 29.55
CA VAL A 203 6.45 -26.43 29.64
C VAL A 203 7.29 -26.04 30.85
N SER A 204 7.27 -24.76 31.27
CA SER A 204 8.31 -24.24 32.19
C SER A 204 7.83 -23.27 33.27
N GLY A 205 6.56 -22.84 33.26
CA GLY A 205 6.07 -21.79 34.16
C GLY A 205 6.70 -20.40 33.95
N PHE A 206 7.72 -20.29 33.08
CA PHE A 206 8.49 -19.07 32.82
C PHE A 206 7.67 -17.92 32.23
N ALA A 207 6.46 -18.20 31.75
CA ALA A 207 5.54 -17.22 31.16
C ALA A 207 4.32 -16.90 32.04
N GLN A 208 4.29 -17.35 33.31
CA GLN A 208 3.12 -17.21 34.17
C GLN A 208 2.69 -15.75 34.35
N ASP A 209 3.63 -14.83 34.63
CA ASP A 209 3.31 -13.41 34.83
C ASP A 209 2.72 -12.75 33.57
N VAL A 210 3.24 -13.14 32.39
CA VAL A 210 2.74 -12.66 31.10
C VAL A 210 1.34 -13.22 30.85
N ALA A 211 1.13 -14.50 31.11
CA ALA A 211 -0.16 -15.16 30.95
C ALA A 211 -1.21 -14.55 31.88
N THR A 212 -0.88 -14.32 33.15
CA THR A 212 -1.75 -13.62 34.12
C THR A 212 -2.08 -12.20 33.66
N THR A 213 -1.10 -11.48 33.10
CA THR A 213 -1.36 -10.15 32.52
C THR A 213 -2.35 -10.24 31.36
N LEU A 214 -2.14 -11.17 30.42
CA LEU A 214 -3.05 -11.37 29.28
C LEU A 214 -4.45 -11.83 29.72
N ASP A 215 -4.55 -12.64 30.76
CA ASP A 215 -5.83 -13.06 31.35
C ASP A 215 -6.60 -11.88 31.94
N SER A 216 -5.91 -10.93 32.57
CA SER A 216 -6.53 -9.70 33.09
C SER A 216 -7.00 -8.76 31.97
N LEU A 217 -6.36 -8.81 30.80
CA LEU A 217 -6.68 -7.95 29.66
C LEU A 217 -7.83 -8.50 28.82
N ASP A 218 -7.75 -9.76 28.39
CA ASP A 218 -8.85 -10.46 27.71
C ASP A 218 -8.61 -11.98 27.76
N PRO A 219 -9.26 -12.74 28.65
CA PRO A 219 -9.01 -14.17 28.86
C PRO A 219 -9.27 -15.02 27.61
N ARG A 220 -9.98 -14.49 26.60
CA ARG A 220 -10.24 -15.17 25.34
C ARG A 220 -8.97 -15.39 24.50
N TRP A 221 -7.84 -14.78 24.86
CA TRP A 221 -6.55 -15.07 24.23
C TRP A 221 -6.15 -16.55 24.37
N ARG A 222 -6.65 -17.25 25.40
CA ARG A 222 -6.39 -18.67 25.66
C ARG A 222 -7.15 -19.63 24.74
N LEU A 223 -8.22 -19.18 24.09
CA LEU A 223 -9.10 -20.06 23.34
C LEU A 223 -8.35 -20.81 22.24
N THR A 224 -8.61 -22.12 22.16
CA THR A 224 -8.06 -23.00 21.14
C THR A 224 -8.86 -22.90 19.84
N GLY A 225 -8.43 -23.60 18.78
CA GLY A 225 -9.00 -23.42 17.44
C GLY A 225 -10.53 -23.54 17.37
N GLU A 226 -11.14 -24.48 18.08
CA GLU A 226 -12.59 -24.68 18.06
C GLU A 226 -13.35 -23.68 18.93
N ASP A 227 -12.93 -23.48 20.18
CA ASP A 227 -13.55 -22.50 21.08
C ASP A 227 -13.41 -21.08 20.54
N ARG A 228 -12.28 -20.77 19.90
CA ARG A 228 -12.07 -19.49 19.24
C ARG A 228 -13.03 -19.33 18.07
N ARG A 229 -13.27 -20.37 17.25
CA ARG A 229 -14.28 -20.31 16.18
C ARG A 229 -15.69 -20.16 16.74
N ALA A 230 -16.02 -20.79 17.86
CA ALA A 230 -17.31 -20.63 18.53
C ALA A 230 -17.49 -19.20 19.05
N ALA A 231 -16.51 -18.66 19.78
CA ALA A 231 -16.53 -17.29 20.28
C ALA A 231 -16.59 -16.25 19.15
N LEU A 232 -15.96 -16.53 18.00
CA LEU A 232 -16.07 -15.68 16.82
C LEU A 232 -17.48 -15.71 16.21
N ARG A 233 -18.12 -16.88 16.13
CA ARG A 233 -19.52 -16.98 15.69
C ARG A 233 -20.48 -16.26 16.63
N GLU A 234 -20.31 -16.41 17.93
CA GLU A 234 -21.09 -15.68 18.95
C GLU A 234 -20.90 -14.16 18.82
N ALA A 235 -19.70 -13.71 18.44
CA ALA A 235 -19.41 -12.31 18.14
C ALA A 235 -19.87 -11.84 16.75
N GLY A 236 -20.60 -12.68 15.99
CA GLY A 236 -21.09 -12.35 14.65
C GLY A 236 -20.05 -12.38 13.54
N LEU A 237 -18.83 -12.89 13.80
CA LEU A 237 -17.73 -12.97 12.84
C LEU A 237 -17.69 -14.38 12.23
N GLN A 238 -18.46 -14.58 11.16
CA GLN A 238 -18.80 -15.93 10.68
C GLN A 238 -17.67 -16.66 9.94
N SER A 239 -16.60 -15.98 9.51
CA SER A 239 -15.48 -16.61 8.81
C SER A 239 -14.13 -15.87 8.94
N ARG A 240 -13.04 -16.63 8.78
CA ARG A 240 -11.67 -16.10 8.69
C ARG A 240 -11.51 -15.10 7.52
N ARG A 241 -12.34 -15.24 6.48
CA ARG A 241 -12.38 -14.35 5.32
C ARG A 241 -13.03 -13.01 5.65
N GLU A 242 -14.17 -13.00 6.33
CA GLU A 242 -14.84 -11.78 6.78
C GLU A 242 -13.97 -11.00 7.76
N MET A 243 -13.24 -11.69 8.63
CA MET A 243 -12.29 -11.06 9.56
C MET A 243 -11.09 -10.43 8.85
N TRP A 244 -10.56 -11.09 7.83
CA TRP A 244 -9.54 -10.48 6.97
C TRP A 244 -10.09 -9.23 6.28
N HIS A 245 -11.34 -9.28 5.80
CA HIS A 245 -12.00 -8.11 5.21
C HIS A 245 -12.24 -6.99 6.23
N TYR A 246 -12.64 -7.29 7.46
CA TYR A 246 -12.79 -6.34 8.56
C TYR A 246 -11.45 -5.67 8.86
N ASN A 247 -10.41 -6.44 9.20
CA ASN A 247 -9.10 -5.90 9.59
C ASN A 247 -8.47 -5.10 8.44
N ASN A 248 -8.42 -5.67 7.23
CA ASN A 248 -7.85 -4.99 6.06
C ASN A 248 -8.58 -3.67 5.75
N THR A 249 -9.91 -3.65 5.85
CA THR A 249 -10.66 -2.42 5.59
C THR A 249 -10.48 -1.42 6.74
N HIS A 250 -10.53 -1.86 7.98
CA HIS A 250 -10.31 -1.00 9.14
C HIS A 250 -8.92 -0.36 9.12
N ASP A 251 -7.87 -1.15 8.85
CA ASP A 251 -6.50 -0.65 8.74
C ASP A 251 -6.39 0.43 7.66
N LYS A 252 -7.00 0.20 6.48
CA LYS A 252 -7.06 1.19 5.40
C LYS A 252 -7.80 2.48 5.78
N ILE A 253 -8.85 2.38 6.58
CA ILE A 253 -9.61 3.54 7.09
C ILE A 253 -8.76 4.34 8.07
N VAL A 254 -8.02 3.66 8.95
CA VAL A 254 -7.08 4.27 9.89
C VAL A 254 -5.89 4.91 9.17
N GLU A 255 -5.33 4.25 8.15
CA GLU A 255 -4.29 4.80 7.28
C GLU A 255 -4.75 6.07 6.55
N ALA A 256 -6.04 6.12 6.16
CA ALA A 256 -6.66 7.31 5.58
C ALA A 256 -6.97 8.42 6.61
N GLY A 257 -6.63 8.23 7.89
CA GLY A 257 -6.74 9.23 8.95
C GLY A 257 -8.06 9.21 9.74
N PHE A 258 -8.91 8.19 9.55
CA PHE A 258 -10.18 8.07 10.27
C PHE A 258 -10.09 7.05 11.40
N ARG A 259 -10.70 7.37 12.55
CA ARG A 259 -10.71 6.46 13.71
C ARG A 259 -11.44 5.13 13.45
N ASP A 260 -12.52 5.16 12.68
CA ASP A 260 -13.38 4.02 12.39
C ASP A 260 -14.25 4.28 11.15
N ALA A 261 -14.99 3.26 10.69
CA ALA A 261 -15.86 3.37 9.53
C ALA A 261 -17.00 4.39 9.73
N THR A 262 -17.47 4.59 10.96
CA THR A 262 -18.49 5.59 11.28
C THR A 262 -17.96 7.01 11.09
N ALA A 263 -16.73 7.29 11.49
CA ALA A 263 -16.08 8.58 11.29
C ALA A 263 -15.84 8.87 9.80
N LEU A 264 -15.41 7.88 9.03
CA LEU A 264 -15.29 7.99 7.57
C LEU A 264 -16.65 8.26 6.91
N LEU A 265 -17.68 7.50 7.29
CA LEU A 265 -19.02 7.66 6.74
C LEU A 265 -19.62 9.03 7.09
N ARG A 266 -19.46 9.50 8.33
CA ARG A 266 -19.86 10.86 8.75
C ARG A 266 -19.21 11.92 7.85
N TRP A 267 -17.88 11.87 7.72
CA TRP A 267 -17.14 12.80 6.87
C TRP A 267 -17.65 12.75 5.43
N ALA A 268 -17.87 11.55 4.88
CA ALA A 268 -18.34 11.40 3.51
C ALA A 268 -19.72 12.02 3.30
N ILE A 269 -20.65 11.82 4.22
CA ILE A 269 -21.99 12.42 4.16
C ILE A 269 -21.91 13.95 4.24
N GLU A 270 -21.14 14.49 5.17
CA GLU A 270 -20.98 15.93 5.39
C GLU A 270 -20.24 16.64 4.23
N ASN A 271 -19.40 15.93 3.49
CA ASN A 271 -18.61 16.48 2.37
C ASN A 271 -19.13 16.05 0.99
N HIS A 272 -20.35 15.52 0.92
CA HIS A 272 -21.02 15.16 -0.33
C HIS A 272 -20.25 14.12 -1.17
N VAL A 273 -19.65 13.15 -0.49
CA VAL A 273 -18.76 12.15 -1.07
C VAL A 273 -19.52 10.85 -1.34
N GLY A 274 -19.22 10.21 -2.48
CA GLY A 274 -19.79 8.94 -2.89
C GLY A 274 -18.85 7.76 -2.70
N THR A 275 -19.27 6.57 -3.13
CA THR A 275 -18.47 5.34 -2.98
C THR A 275 -17.21 5.30 -3.84
N ILE A 276 -17.17 6.06 -4.94
CA ILE A 276 -16.00 6.13 -5.81
C ILE A 276 -14.85 6.82 -5.07
N GLU A 277 -15.11 8.02 -4.55
CA GLU A 277 -14.11 8.82 -3.86
C GLU A 277 -13.67 8.17 -2.55
N ILE A 278 -14.59 7.56 -1.80
CA ILE A 278 -14.24 6.76 -0.61
C ILE A 278 -13.33 5.59 -1.02
N GLY A 279 -13.66 4.92 -2.13
CA GLY A 279 -12.87 3.82 -2.67
C GLY A 279 -11.44 4.25 -2.98
N ASP A 280 -11.27 5.37 -3.67
CA ASP A 280 -9.95 5.94 -3.97
C ASP A 280 -9.19 6.32 -2.71
N LEU A 281 -9.87 6.92 -1.73
CA LEU A 281 -9.29 7.38 -0.47
C LEU A 281 -8.70 6.23 0.38
N ILE A 282 -9.40 5.09 0.46
CA ILE A 282 -8.97 3.93 1.26
C ILE A 282 -8.35 2.82 0.40
N GLY A 283 -8.18 3.05 -0.90
CA GLY A 283 -7.60 2.12 -1.87
C GLY A 283 -8.39 0.81 -2.01
N VAL A 284 -9.71 0.90 -2.18
CA VAL A 284 -10.58 -0.25 -2.48
C VAL A 284 -11.49 0.06 -3.66
N LYS A 285 -12.00 -0.98 -4.33
CA LYS A 285 -12.93 -0.79 -5.44
C LYS A 285 -14.27 -0.23 -4.95
N SER A 286 -14.81 0.74 -5.67
CA SER A 286 -16.03 1.47 -5.31
C SER A 286 -17.24 0.55 -5.12
N GLU A 287 -17.37 -0.51 -5.93
CA GLU A 287 -18.45 -1.49 -5.81
C GLU A 287 -18.39 -2.29 -4.50
N THR A 288 -17.26 -2.29 -3.80
CA THR A 288 -17.09 -3.00 -2.53
C THR A 288 -17.19 -2.09 -1.31
N VAL A 289 -17.26 -0.78 -1.49
CA VAL A 289 -17.17 0.18 -0.37
C VAL A 289 -18.29 -0.01 0.63
N LEU A 290 -19.55 -0.10 0.21
CA LEU A 290 -20.69 -0.22 1.14
C LEU A 290 -20.61 -1.50 1.98
N ALA A 291 -20.33 -2.63 1.32
CA ALA A 291 -20.15 -3.91 1.97
C ALA A 291 -18.96 -3.87 2.94
N ARG A 292 -17.87 -3.19 2.55
CA ARG A 292 -16.69 -3.02 3.38
C ARG A 292 -16.94 -2.11 4.58
N LEU A 293 -17.67 -1.01 4.43
CA LEU A 293 -18.04 -0.14 5.54
C LEU A 293 -18.92 -0.87 6.55
N HIS A 294 -19.92 -1.62 6.07
CA HIS A 294 -20.74 -2.48 6.92
C HIS A 294 -19.88 -3.52 7.65
N ASN A 295 -18.99 -4.20 6.92
CA ASN A 295 -18.09 -5.20 7.46
C ASN A 295 -16.91 -4.63 8.28
N ALA A 296 -16.68 -3.32 8.32
CA ALA A 296 -15.58 -2.69 9.06
C ALA A 296 -16.06 -2.02 10.35
N SER A 297 -17.37 -2.09 10.64
CA SER A 297 -17.96 -1.55 11.84
C SER A 297 -18.62 -2.65 12.65
N ARG A 298 -18.55 -2.54 13.99
CA ARG A 298 -19.25 -3.45 14.92
C ARG A 298 -20.69 -3.05 15.19
N LEU A 299 -20.96 -1.76 15.03
CA LEU A 299 -22.28 -1.18 15.05
C LEU A 299 -22.68 -0.90 13.61
N ASP A 300 -23.95 -0.96 13.27
CA ASP A 300 -24.39 -0.54 11.95
C ASP A 300 -23.95 0.92 11.70
N PRO A 301 -22.97 1.17 10.82
CA PRO A 301 -22.42 2.50 10.65
C PRO A 301 -23.48 3.45 10.09
N TYR A 302 -24.44 2.93 9.31
CA TYR A 302 -25.53 3.70 8.74
C TYR A 302 -26.53 4.12 9.80
N ALA A 303 -26.86 3.24 10.76
CA ALA A 303 -27.66 3.61 11.92
C ALA A 303 -27.00 4.73 12.75
N ALA A 304 -25.67 4.67 12.91
CA ALA A 304 -24.91 5.70 13.63
C ALA A 304 -24.87 7.05 12.91
N THR A 305 -24.99 7.06 11.57
CA THR A 305 -25.01 8.28 10.76
C THR A 305 -26.39 8.68 10.25
N ALA A 306 -27.46 7.99 10.65
CA ALA A 306 -28.82 8.23 10.16
C ALA A 306 -29.30 9.68 10.38
N HIS A 307 -28.86 10.33 11.45
CA HIS A 307 -29.17 11.74 11.75
C HIS A 307 -28.53 12.75 10.78
N LEU A 308 -27.58 12.31 9.94
CA LEU A 308 -26.91 13.14 8.93
C LEU A 308 -27.57 13.02 7.54
N ILE A 309 -28.56 12.13 7.40
CA ILE A 309 -29.33 11.99 6.16
C ILE A 309 -30.30 13.16 6.10
N SER A 310 -30.06 14.08 5.17
CA SER A 310 -30.88 15.26 4.91
C SER A 310 -32.04 14.96 3.95
N SER A 311 -31.89 13.98 3.05
CA SER A 311 -33.00 13.41 2.27
C SER A 311 -34.06 12.79 3.20
N ARG A 312 -35.33 13.16 3.02
CA ARG A 312 -36.45 12.76 3.88
C ARG A 312 -37.57 12.18 3.03
N SER A 313 -38.52 11.49 3.67
CA SER A 313 -39.72 11.02 2.97
C SER A 313 -40.41 12.18 2.23
N GLY A 314 -40.59 12.04 0.92
CA GLY A 314 -41.14 13.06 0.02
C GLY A 314 -40.13 14.09 -0.51
N HIS A 315 -38.87 14.09 -0.06
CA HIS A 315 -37.87 15.10 -0.40
C HIS A 315 -36.48 14.50 -0.61
N LEU A 316 -35.92 14.69 -1.80
CA LEU A 316 -34.58 14.23 -2.15
C LEU A 316 -33.62 15.42 -2.18
N GLU A 317 -32.54 15.35 -1.41
CA GLU A 317 -31.49 16.37 -1.44
C GLU A 317 -30.61 16.22 -2.67
N ASP A 318 -30.33 17.37 -3.31
CA ASP A 318 -29.50 17.50 -4.52
C ASP A 318 -28.63 18.74 -4.36
N ASP A 319 -27.31 18.60 -4.47
CA ASP A 319 -26.35 19.70 -4.33
C ASP A 319 -26.00 20.39 -5.66
N GLY A 320 -26.68 19.99 -6.75
CA GLY A 320 -26.41 20.45 -8.11
C GLY A 320 -25.54 19.48 -8.92
N GLU A 321 -24.75 18.63 -8.26
CA GLU A 321 -23.90 17.61 -8.90
C GLU A 321 -24.29 16.17 -8.52
N ARG A 322 -24.81 16.00 -7.31
CA ARG A 322 -25.07 14.71 -6.66
C ARG A 322 -26.38 14.75 -5.88
N GLN A 323 -26.97 13.57 -5.73
CA GLN A 323 -28.14 13.36 -4.88
C GLN A 323 -27.80 12.48 -3.69
N GLN A 324 -28.35 12.83 -2.53
CA GLN A 324 -28.13 12.05 -1.30
C GLN A 324 -29.10 10.86 -1.24
N CYS A 325 -28.55 9.66 -1.10
CA CYS A 325 -29.34 8.44 -0.93
C CYS A 325 -30.01 8.39 0.46
N HIS A 326 -31.31 8.08 0.51
CA HIS A 326 -32.06 7.93 1.76
C HIS A 326 -31.60 6.74 2.60
N GLU A 327 -31.07 5.69 1.98
CA GLU A 327 -30.74 4.43 2.67
C GLU A 327 -29.37 4.48 3.34
N CYS A 328 -28.38 5.13 2.72
CA CYS A 328 -27.01 5.15 3.22
C CYS A 328 -26.45 6.56 3.53
N GLY A 329 -27.16 7.63 3.17
CA GLY A 329 -26.74 9.01 3.37
C GLY A 329 -25.64 9.52 2.45
N LEU A 330 -25.00 8.65 1.65
CA LEU A 330 -23.94 9.02 0.72
C LEU A 330 -24.50 9.71 -0.53
N TRP A 331 -23.62 10.43 -1.24
CA TRP A 331 -23.98 11.29 -2.35
C TRP A 331 -23.53 10.73 -3.69
N PHE A 332 -24.44 10.68 -4.67
CA PHE A 332 -24.21 10.03 -5.96
C PHE A 332 -24.55 10.92 -7.14
N PRO A 333 -23.69 10.99 -8.18
CA PRO A 333 -24.02 11.66 -9.44
C PRO A 333 -25.07 10.88 -10.26
N MET A 334 -25.21 9.57 -9.99
CA MET A 334 -26.19 8.68 -10.62
C MET A 334 -26.85 7.84 -9.53
N LEU A 335 -27.84 8.42 -8.85
CA LEU A 335 -28.54 7.75 -7.75
C LEU A 335 -29.33 6.53 -8.24
N ASP A 336 -29.86 6.55 -9.47
CA ASP A 336 -30.60 5.42 -10.08
C ASP A 336 -29.79 4.11 -10.11
N GLN A 337 -28.49 4.21 -10.42
CA GLN A 337 -27.58 3.05 -10.45
C GLN A 337 -27.22 2.58 -9.05
N HIS A 338 -27.12 3.50 -8.10
CA HIS A 338 -26.77 3.17 -6.72
C HIS A 338 -27.90 2.41 -6.02
N ILE A 339 -29.17 2.78 -6.23
CA ILE A 339 -30.32 2.24 -5.50
C ILE A 339 -30.36 0.70 -5.47
N SER A 340 -29.97 0.03 -6.56
CA SER A 340 -29.98 -1.44 -6.64
C SER A 340 -29.06 -2.17 -5.65
N VAL A 341 -28.15 -1.46 -4.97
CA VAL A 341 -27.31 -2.06 -3.92
C VAL A 341 -28.06 -2.25 -2.61
N HIS A 342 -29.20 -1.58 -2.45
CA HIS A 342 -30.07 -1.68 -1.29
C HIS A 342 -31.16 -2.70 -1.54
N THR A 343 -31.66 -3.30 -0.46
CA THR A 343 -32.73 -4.29 -0.52
C THR A 343 -34.02 -3.76 0.09
N GLY A 344 -35.14 -4.12 -0.52
CA GLY A 344 -36.48 -3.90 0.01
C GLY A 344 -36.80 -4.78 1.20
N VAL A 345 -38.03 -4.65 1.72
CA VAL A 345 -38.53 -5.39 2.88
C VAL A 345 -38.58 -6.91 2.59
N ASP A 346 -38.76 -7.28 1.33
CA ASP A 346 -38.79 -8.66 0.84
C ASP A 346 -37.39 -9.23 0.51
N GLY A 347 -36.34 -8.45 0.75
CA GLY A 347 -34.95 -8.82 0.45
C GLY A 347 -34.58 -8.71 -1.04
N THR A 348 -35.48 -8.25 -1.90
CA THR A 348 -35.17 -8.00 -3.32
C THR A 348 -34.41 -6.68 -3.48
N ALA A 349 -33.56 -6.56 -4.50
CA ALA A 349 -32.87 -5.32 -4.80
C ALA A 349 -33.88 -4.20 -5.12
N LEU A 350 -33.72 -3.01 -4.55
CA LEU A 350 -34.60 -1.89 -4.83
C LEU A 350 -34.49 -1.47 -6.31
N THR A 351 -35.65 -1.33 -6.95
CA THR A 351 -35.78 -0.64 -8.23
C THR A 351 -36.02 0.84 -8.00
N THR A 352 -35.90 1.67 -9.04
CA THR A 352 -36.28 3.09 -9.00
C THR A 352 -37.70 3.30 -8.47
N ASP A 353 -38.65 2.47 -8.91
CA ASP A 353 -40.06 2.59 -8.53
C ASP A 353 -40.27 2.19 -7.06
N LEU A 354 -39.67 1.08 -6.63
CA LEU A 354 -39.74 0.65 -5.23
C LEU A 354 -39.06 1.65 -4.29
N TYR A 355 -37.96 2.27 -4.71
CA TYR A 355 -37.30 3.32 -3.94
C TYR A 355 -38.16 4.58 -3.83
N ARG A 356 -38.80 5.00 -4.93
CA ARG A 356 -39.75 6.13 -4.91
C ARG A 356 -40.93 5.86 -3.98
N GLU A 357 -41.53 4.69 -4.08
CA GLU A 357 -42.63 4.27 -3.22
C GLU A 357 -42.21 4.26 -1.74
N LYS A 358 -41.08 3.60 -1.43
CA LYS A 358 -40.55 3.49 -0.06
C LYS A 358 -40.29 4.85 0.59
N HIS A 359 -39.80 5.83 -0.18
CA HIS A 359 -39.50 7.17 0.30
C HIS A 359 -40.54 8.22 -0.08
N GLN A 360 -41.73 7.81 -0.54
CA GLN A 360 -42.85 8.69 -0.90
C GLN A 360 -42.46 9.81 -1.87
N LEU A 361 -41.50 9.57 -2.76
CA LEU A 361 -41.05 10.56 -3.73
C LEU A 361 -42.09 10.71 -4.84
N SER A 362 -42.50 11.96 -5.09
CA SER A 362 -43.36 12.28 -6.23
C SER A 362 -42.71 11.78 -7.54
N PRO A 363 -43.50 11.28 -8.52
CA PRO A 363 -43.00 10.97 -9.86
C PRO A 363 -42.25 12.12 -10.52
N GLU A 364 -42.54 13.37 -10.14
CA GLU A 364 -41.91 14.58 -10.65
C GLU A 364 -40.46 14.78 -10.15
N VAL A 365 -40.12 14.23 -8.97
CA VAL A 365 -38.75 14.32 -8.44
C VAL A 365 -37.85 13.47 -9.33
N GLN A 366 -36.95 14.08 -10.09
CA GLN A 366 -36.04 13.31 -10.95
C GLN A 366 -34.92 12.70 -10.11
N LEU A 367 -34.83 11.36 -10.12
CA LEU A 367 -33.61 10.71 -9.67
C LEU A 367 -32.56 10.93 -10.76
N ARG A 368 -31.40 11.48 -10.40
CA ARG A 368 -30.27 11.65 -11.30
C ARG A 368 -29.93 10.30 -11.87
N GLY A 369 -30.29 10.19 -13.13
CA GLY A 369 -30.23 8.96 -13.86
C GLY A 369 -28.95 8.89 -14.66
N SER A 370 -28.46 7.68 -14.83
CA SER A 370 -27.52 7.36 -15.89
C SER A 370 -27.97 7.88 -17.25
N ALA A 371 -29.28 7.96 -17.54
CA ALA A 371 -29.78 8.50 -18.80
C ALA A 371 -29.49 10.01 -18.96
N GLN A 372 -29.79 10.82 -17.93
CA GLN A 372 -29.59 12.28 -17.96
C GLN A 372 -28.10 12.65 -17.94
N TRP A 373 -27.32 12.03 -17.04
CA TRP A 373 -25.87 12.23 -16.99
C TRP A 373 -25.18 11.77 -18.28
N ARG A 374 -25.63 10.64 -18.86
CA ARG A 374 -25.15 10.22 -20.18
C ARG A 374 -25.46 11.30 -21.20
N ASN A 375 -26.68 11.79 -21.29
CA ASN A 375 -27.05 12.81 -22.29
C ASN A 375 -26.18 14.07 -22.17
N GLU A 376 -25.97 14.60 -20.97
CA GLU A 376 -25.10 15.77 -20.74
C GLU A 376 -23.63 15.49 -21.08
N MET A 377 -23.10 14.33 -20.66
CA MET A 377 -21.73 13.93 -21.03
C MET A 377 -21.59 13.77 -22.56
N TRP A 378 -22.61 13.22 -23.22
CA TRP A 378 -22.61 13.01 -24.66
C TRP A 378 -22.71 14.31 -25.43
N HIS A 379 -23.58 15.24 -25.02
CA HIS A 379 -23.64 16.57 -25.61
C HIS A 379 -22.28 17.24 -25.59
N LYS A 380 -21.58 17.22 -24.44
CA LYS A 380 -20.23 17.79 -24.35
C LYS A 380 -19.21 17.10 -25.24
N ARG A 381 -19.27 15.77 -25.36
CA ARG A 381 -18.36 15.00 -26.24
C ARG A 381 -18.63 15.25 -27.71
N LEU A 382 -19.90 15.32 -28.09
CA LEU A 382 -20.34 15.65 -29.44
C LEU A 382 -19.90 17.05 -29.81
N GLU A 383 -20.12 18.04 -28.93
CA GLU A 383 -19.67 19.42 -29.11
C GLU A 383 -18.15 19.51 -29.30
N VAL A 384 -17.36 18.85 -28.44
CA VAL A 384 -15.88 18.79 -28.57
C VAL A 384 -15.45 18.14 -29.89
N ALA A 385 -16.21 17.16 -30.37
CA ALA A 385 -15.96 16.51 -31.66
C ALA A 385 -16.54 17.27 -32.86
N GLY A 386 -17.18 18.43 -32.65
CA GLY A 386 -17.77 19.27 -33.70
C GLY A 386 -19.12 18.77 -34.24
N PHE A 387 -19.89 18.05 -33.43
CA PHE A 387 -21.21 17.54 -33.78
C PHE A 387 -22.30 18.16 -32.90
N ASP A 388 -23.37 18.65 -33.53
CA ASP A 388 -24.51 19.24 -32.81
C ASP A 388 -25.47 18.19 -32.23
N SER A 389 -25.43 16.97 -32.78
CA SER A 389 -26.25 15.85 -32.31
C SER A 389 -25.60 14.50 -32.59
N TRP A 390 -26.13 13.46 -31.96
CA TRP A 390 -25.70 12.10 -32.21
C TRP A 390 -26.01 11.65 -33.65
N GLU A 391 -27.17 12.04 -34.17
CA GLU A 391 -27.56 11.81 -35.56
C GLU A 391 -26.55 12.43 -36.53
N ALA A 392 -26.09 13.66 -36.25
CA ALA A 392 -25.06 14.31 -37.05
C ALA A 392 -23.73 13.55 -37.04
N ALA A 393 -23.32 13.01 -35.87
CA ALA A 393 -22.10 12.22 -35.75
C ALA A 393 -22.19 10.87 -36.50
N VAL A 394 -23.34 10.19 -36.43
CA VAL A 394 -23.56 8.92 -37.13
C VAL A 394 -23.71 9.15 -38.65
N ALA A 395 -24.41 10.21 -39.06
CA ALA A 395 -24.49 10.66 -40.46
C ALA A 395 -23.10 10.96 -41.03
N TYR A 396 -22.27 11.69 -40.28
CA TYR A 396 -20.87 11.93 -40.64
C TYR A 396 -20.11 10.61 -40.81
N ALA A 397 -20.29 9.65 -39.89
CA ALA A 397 -19.61 8.37 -39.97
C ALA A 397 -19.98 7.57 -41.23
N ALA A 398 -21.27 7.54 -41.58
CA ALA A 398 -21.76 6.93 -42.81
C ALA A 398 -21.20 7.64 -44.06
N ARG A 399 -21.24 8.98 -44.11
CA ARG A 399 -20.74 9.78 -45.24
C ARG A 399 -19.23 9.72 -45.44
N THR A 400 -18.45 9.58 -44.37
CA THR A 400 -16.99 9.61 -44.41
C THR A 400 -16.33 8.23 -44.34
N HIS A 401 -17.14 7.19 -44.52
CA HIS A 401 -16.67 5.81 -44.64
C HIS A 401 -15.94 5.30 -43.39
N ILE A 402 -16.42 5.67 -42.20
CA ILE A 402 -15.82 5.20 -40.95
C ILE A 402 -16.77 4.31 -40.17
N GLY A 403 -16.19 3.41 -39.36
CA GLY A 403 -16.93 2.50 -38.52
C GLY A 403 -17.13 3.04 -37.11
N HIS A 404 -17.83 2.26 -36.29
CA HIS A 404 -18.05 2.60 -34.88
C HIS A 404 -16.77 2.74 -34.04
N TYR A 405 -15.66 2.11 -34.42
CA TYR A 405 -14.41 2.25 -33.66
C TYR A 405 -13.75 3.60 -33.90
N GLU A 406 -13.69 4.04 -35.15
CA GLU A 406 -13.19 5.36 -35.52
C GLU A 406 -14.13 6.45 -34.97
N LEU A 407 -15.45 6.23 -35.01
CA LEU A 407 -16.41 7.12 -34.35
C LEU A 407 -16.19 7.19 -32.83
N ALA A 408 -15.86 6.06 -32.18
CA ALA A 408 -15.51 6.04 -30.77
C ALA A 408 -14.22 6.84 -30.48
N GLU A 409 -13.23 6.76 -31.37
CA GLU A 409 -11.99 7.53 -31.27
C GLU A 409 -12.26 9.04 -31.44
N LEU A 410 -13.11 9.44 -32.40
CA LEU A 410 -13.54 10.83 -32.59
C LEU A 410 -14.25 11.41 -31.36
N LEU A 411 -15.09 10.61 -30.70
CA LEU A 411 -15.82 11.02 -29.50
C LEU A 411 -15.02 10.83 -28.20
N ASN A 412 -13.77 10.35 -28.31
CA ASN A 412 -12.87 10.03 -27.21
C ASN A 412 -13.48 9.03 -26.19
N VAL A 413 -14.16 7.98 -26.67
CA VAL A 413 -14.87 7.00 -25.83
C VAL A 413 -14.33 5.60 -26.01
N GLY A 414 -14.42 4.81 -24.94
CA GLY A 414 -14.04 3.40 -24.99
C GLY A 414 -14.87 2.62 -26.02
N LYS A 415 -14.21 1.73 -26.78
CA LYS A 415 -14.82 0.91 -27.84
C LYS A 415 -16.02 0.07 -27.38
N ARG A 416 -16.13 -0.25 -26.09
CA ARG A 416 -17.29 -0.96 -25.53
C ARG A 416 -18.50 -0.05 -25.29
N HIS A 417 -18.26 1.24 -25.03
CA HIS A 417 -19.33 2.19 -24.72
C HIS A 417 -20.08 2.64 -25.97
N ILE A 418 -19.37 2.85 -27.08
CA ILE A 418 -20.01 3.23 -28.36
C ILE A 418 -21.09 2.23 -28.76
N TRP A 419 -20.89 0.95 -28.48
CA TRP A 419 -21.84 -0.11 -28.82
C TRP A 419 -23.16 0.02 -28.05
N ALA A 420 -23.10 0.32 -26.75
CA ALA A 420 -24.30 0.52 -25.94
C ALA A 420 -25.13 1.73 -26.42
N LEU A 421 -24.51 2.72 -27.06
CA LEU A 421 -25.22 3.84 -27.68
C LEU A 421 -25.84 3.46 -29.01
N LEU A 422 -25.04 2.82 -29.87
CA LEU A 422 -25.48 2.41 -31.19
C LEU A 422 -26.73 1.50 -31.10
N SER A 423 -26.76 0.60 -30.12
CA SER A 423 -27.91 -0.27 -29.86
C SER A 423 -29.16 0.50 -29.39
N LYS A 424 -29.02 1.59 -28.64
CA LYS A 424 -30.17 2.40 -28.20
C LYS A 424 -30.82 3.16 -29.35
N THR A 425 -30.01 3.71 -30.26
CA THR A 425 -30.54 4.37 -31.46
C THR A 425 -31.22 3.41 -32.44
N GLN A 426 -30.94 2.12 -32.35
CA GLN A 426 -31.62 1.11 -33.14
C GLN A 426 -33.07 0.89 -32.69
N GLU A 427 -33.34 0.94 -31.38
CA GLU A 427 -34.64 0.59 -30.78
C GLU A 427 -35.77 1.56 -31.20
N GLU A 428 -35.43 2.80 -31.60
CA GLU A 428 -36.45 3.82 -31.87
C GLU A 428 -36.81 3.99 -33.36
N SER A 429 -35.97 3.66 -34.35
CA SER A 429 -36.31 3.93 -35.77
C SER A 429 -35.44 3.36 -36.91
N GLY A 430 -34.54 2.38 -36.69
CA GLY A 430 -33.83 1.75 -37.82
C GLY A 430 -32.78 2.64 -38.51
N TRP A 431 -32.03 3.43 -37.73
CA TRP A 431 -30.90 4.25 -38.18
C TRP A 431 -31.23 5.32 -39.24
N PRO A 432 -32.27 6.16 -39.03
CA PRO A 432 -32.70 7.15 -40.03
C PRO A 432 -31.58 8.15 -40.39
N ALA A 433 -30.72 8.49 -39.42
CA ALA A 433 -29.59 9.41 -39.63
C ALA A 433 -28.58 8.95 -40.69
N THR A 434 -28.56 7.66 -41.04
CA THR A 434 -27.68 7.14 -42.10
C THR A 434 -28.39 6.89 -43.41
N ALA A 435 -29.73 6.97 -43.44
CA ALA A 435 -30.53 6.48 -44.56
C ALA A 435 -30.15 7.16 -45.89
N GLU A 436 -29.90 8.48 -45.88
CA GLU A 436 -29.49 9.24 -47.06
C GLU A 436 -28.07 8.92 -47.56
N PHE A 437 -27.24 8.29 -46.71
CA PHE A 437 -25.85 7.94 -47.01
C PHE A 437 -25.66 6.43 -47.23
N ARG A 438 -26.74 5.64 -47.32
CA ARG A 438 -26.66 4.19 -47.59
C ARG A 438 -26.53 3.94 -49.08
N ASP A 439 -25.31 3.62 -49.49
CA ASP A 439 -24.99 3.17 -50.85
C ASP A 439 -25.31 1.67 -51.03
N SER A 440 -25.18 0.87 -49.96
CA SER A 440 -25.60 -0.52 -49.93
C SER A 440 -27.13 -0.65 -50.02
N HIS A 441 -27.60 -1.46 -50.96
CA HIS A 441 -29.02 -1.74 -51.20
C HIS A 441 -29.21 -3.20 -51.61
N SER A 442 -30.44 -3.72 -51.60
CA SER A 442 -30.71 -5.13 -51.91
C SER A 442 -30.01 -5.59 -53.20
N GLY A 443 -29.16 -6.62 -53.11
CA GLY A 443 -28.35 -7.15 -54.20
C GLY A 443 -26.99 -6.47 -54.40
N HIS A 444 -26.69 -5.39 -53.68
CA HIS A 444 -25.47 -4.59 -53.83
C HIS A 444 -24.85 -4.21 -52.49
N LEU A 445 -23.61 -4.65 -52.26
CA LEU A 445 -22.82 -4.25 -51.10
C LEU A 445 -21.77 -3.21 -51.52
N ALA A 446 -21.94 -1.96 -51.07
CA ALA A 446 -21.01 -0.88 -51.31
C ALA A 446 -19.66 -1.17 -50.62
N ASP A 447 -18.58 -0.89 -51.34
CA ASP A 447 -17.19 -1.16 -50.97
C ASP A 447 -16.31 0.00 -51.47
N ASP A 448 -15.52 0.60 -50.58
CA ASP A 448 -14.61 1.70 -50.91
C ASP A 448 -13.16 1.24 -51.18
N GLY A 449 -12.96 -0.08 -51.25
CA GLY A 449 -11.67 -0.74 -51.38
C GLY A 449 -11.00 -1.07 -50.05
N THR A 450 -11.44 -0.48 -48.94
CA THR A 450 -10.90 -0.69 -47.59
C THR A 450 -11.94 -1.10 -46.56
N ARG A 451 -13.21 -0.75 -46.79
CA ARG A 451 -14.36 -1.05 -45.95
C ARG A 451 -15.59 -1.31 -46.82
N VAL A 452 -16.49 -2.13 -46.28
CA VAL A 452 -17.83 -2.39 -46.84
C VAL A 452 -18.91 -1.75 -45.96
N GLN A 453 -19.95 -1.23 -46.58
CA GLN A 453 -21.06 -0.57 -45.87
C GLN A 453 -22.15 -1.55 -45.45
N CYS A 454 -22.56 -1.52 -44.18
CA CYS A 454 -23.65 -2.35 -43.67
C CYS A 454 -25.03 -1.80 -44.09
N HIS A 455 -25.87 -2.63 -44.72
CA HIS A 455 -27.28 -2.33 -45.04
C HIS A 455 -28.14 -1.88 -43.84
N GLU A 456 -27.89 -2.44 -42.64
CA GLU A 456 -28.75 -2.23 -41.47
C GLU A 456 -28.48 -0.88 -40.77
N CYS A 457 -27.21 -0.48 -40.66
CA CYS A 457 -26.82 0.74 -39.94
C CYS A 457 -26.15 1.82 -40.80
N GLY A 458 -25.85 1.55 -42.08
CA GLY A 458 -25.17 2.49 -42.98
C GLY A 458 -23.71 2.81 -42.65
N LEU A 459 -23.12 2.18 -41.62
CA LEU A 459 -21.72 2.38 -41.23
C LEU A 459 -20.77 1.45 -42.00
N TRP A 460 -19.48 1.78 -41.99
CA TRP A 460 -18.46 1.13 -42.81
C TRP A 460 -17.52 0.26 -41.98
N PHE A 461 -17.20 -0.94 -42.48
CA PHE A 461 -16.45 -1.95 -41.73
C PHE A 461 -15.42 -2.66 -42.60
N ARG A 462 -14.23 -2.91 -42.07
CA ARG A 462 -13.23 -3.78 -42.72
C ARG A 462 -13.71 -5.23 -42.85
N SER A 463 -14.51 -5.68 -41.87
CA SER A 463 -15.11 -7.02 -41.86
C SER A 463 -16.53 -6.94 -41.32
N LEU A 464 -17.48 -7.08 -42.24
CA LEU A 464 -18.90 -7.00 -41.95
C LEU A 464 -19.42 -8.29 -41.27
N ASN A 465 -18.76 -9.44 -41.51
CA ASN A 465 -19.09 -10.73 -40.86
C ASN A 465 -19.22 -10.64 -39.33
N ARG A 466 -18.31 -9.93 -38.67
CA ARG A 466 -18.35 -9.80 -37.20
C ARG A 466 -19.41 -8.79 -36.77
N HIS A 467 -19.61 -7.75 -37.56
CA HIS A 467 -20.53 -6.68 -37.26
C HIS A 467 -21.99 -7.13 -37.35
N VAL A 468 -22.39 -7.89 -38.37
CA VAL A 468 -23.81 -8.23 -38.59
C VAL A 468 -24.49 -8.90 -37.40
N THR A 469 -23.72 -9.59 -36.55
CA THR A 469 -24.20 -10.24 -35.32
C THR A 469 -24.77 -9.30 -34.26
N ILE A 470 -24.57 -7.98 -34.40
CA ILE A 470 -25.19 -6.98 -33.52
C ILE A 470 -26.63 -6.68 -33.91
N HIS A 471 -26.98 -6.89 -35.18
CA HIS A 471 -28.31 -6.64 -35.70
C HIS A 471 -29.20 -7.84 -35.40
N ARG A 472 -30.50 -7.56 -35.33
CA ARG A 472 -31.53 -8.56 -35.09
C ARG A 472 -32.49 -8.56 -36.28
N ASP A 473 -32.98 -9.73 -36.62
CA ASP A 473 -34.09 -9.86 -37.56
C ASP A 473 -35.41 -9.44 -36.92
N ASP A 474 -36.50 -9.57 -37.68
CA ASP A 474 -37.84 -9.14 -37.29
C ASP A 474 -38.41 -10.01 -36.14
N THR A 475 -37.77 -11.14 -35.82
CA THR A 475 -38.09 -12.00 -34.67
C THR A 475 -37.28 -11.65 -33.42
N GLY A 476 -36.36 -10.69 -33.53
CA GLY A 476 -35.40 -10.36 -32.48
C GLY A 476 -34.20 -11.30 -32.44
N THR A 477 -34.04 -12.24 -33.38
CA THR A 477 -32.89 -13.16 -33.44
C THR A 477 -31.69 -12.46 -34.05
N LYS A 478 -30.48 -12.68 -33.52
CA LYS A 478 -29.26 -12.07 -34.07
C LYS A 478 -28.99 -12.55 -35.49
N LEU A 479 -28.63 -11.64 -36.39
CA LEU A 479 -28.27 -12.00 -37.76
C LEU A 479 -26.92 -12.75 -37.80
N SER A 480 -26.87 -13.84 -38.57
CA SER A 480 -25.62 -14.47 -38.99
C SER A 480 -25.14 -13.86 -40.32
N ALA A 481 -23.93 -14.18 -40.75
CA ALA A 481 -23.46 -13.77 -42.08
C ALA A 481 -24.37 -14.30 -43.20
N ASP A 482 -24.87 -15.53 -43.05
CA ASP A 482 -25.74 -16.16 -44.04
C ASP A 482 -27.14 -15.54 -44.03
N SER A 483 -27.76 -15.40 -42.85
CA SER A 483 -29.09 -14.77 -42.75
C SER A 483 -29.06 -13.30 -43.19
N TYR A 484 -27.92 -12.61 -43.00
CA TYR A 484 -27.70 -11.27 -43.52
C TYR A 484 -27.63 -11.23 -45.05
N ARG A 485 -26.89 -12.15 -45.68
CA ARG A 485 -26.83 -12.24 -47.15
C ARG A 485 -28.19 -12.53 -47.74
N ASP A 486 -28.91 -13.49 -47.16
CA ASP A 486 -30.25 -13.86 -47.60
C ASP A 486 -31.22 -12.68 -47.50
N ARG A 487 -31.23 -11.97 -46.36
CA ARG A 487 -32.08 -10.79 -46.12
C ARG A 487 -31.86 -9.68 -47.15
N HIS A 488 -30.63 -9.50 -47.62
CA HIS A 488 -30.26 -8.43 -48.56
C HIS A 488 -29.99 -8.93 -49.99
N ASN A 489 -30.42 -10.14 -50.33
CA ASN A 489 -30.25 -10.75 -51.66
C ASN A 489 -28.79 -10.74 -52.18
N LEU A 490 -27.81 -10.90 -51.29
CA LEU A 490 -26.40 -10.93 -51.66
C LEU A 490 -25.99 -12.34 -52.14
N PRO A 491 -25.19 -12.47 -53.21
CA PRO A 491 -24.69 -13.78 -53.64
C PRO A 491 -23.92 -14.48 -52.52
N ALA A 492 -24.09 -15.80 -52.37
CA ALA A 492 -23.38 -16.59 -51.34
C ALA A 492 -21.84 -16.46 -51.45
N ALA A 493 -21.32 -16.26 -52.67
CA ALA A 493 -19.89 -16.06 -52.93
C ALA A 493 -19.39 -14.65 -52.57
N ARG A 494 -20.27 -13.67 -52.31
CA ARG A 494 -19.87 -12.30 -51.98
C ARG A 494 -19.21 -12.30 -50.60
N LYS A 495 -17.94 -11.92 -50.57
CA LYS A 495 -17.20 -11.70 -49.32
C LYS A 495 -17.78 -10.49 -48.60
N LEU A 496 -17.99 -10.62 -47.29
CA LEU A 496 -18.38 -9.54 -46.38
C LEU A 496 -17.13 -8.88 -45.79
N MET A 497 -16.09 -8.71 -46.60
CA MET A 497 -14.83 -8.06 -46.29
C MET A 497 -14.46 -7.16 -47.46
N ALA A 498 -13.75 -6.07 -47.17
CA ALA A 498 -13.34 -5.13 -48.19
C ALA A 498 -12.10 -5.59 -48.96
N GLY A 499 -12.04 -5.21 -50.23
CA GLY A 499 -10.94 -5.51 -51.13
C GLY A 499 -10.97 -6.96 -51.62
N ASP A 500 -11.22 -7.12 -52.92
CA ASP A 500 -10.91 -8.34 -53.68
C ASP A 500 -9.59 -8.16 -54.44
#